data_AF-A0A8S3K5V3-F1
#
_entry.id   AF-A0A8S3K5V3-F1
#
_cell.length_a   1.000
_cell.length_b   1.000
_cell.length_c   1.000
_cell.angle_alpha   90.00
_cell.angle_beta   90.00
_cell.angle_gamma   90.00
#
_symmetry.space_group_name_H-M   'P 1'
#
loop_
_entity.id
_entity.type
_entity.pdbx_description
1 polymer ?
#
loop_
_entity_poly.entity_id
_entity_poly.type
_entity_poly.pdbx_seq_one_letter_code
_entity_poly.pdbx_strand_id
1 'polypeptide(L)'
;RLAVCLEDSIYIHNMRDMKLLHTIRDIPSNRDGLCALSISDENPYLAYPGSTTTGQIQIFDTVNLKPVILIAAHKSPLAAMAFDMAGAKIATASNK
;
A
#
# COMPACT_ATOMS: atom_id res chain seq x y z
N ARG A 1 3.25 -2.81 -12.03
CA ARG A 1 2.03 -3.59 -11.64
C ARG A 1 0.82 -2.67 -11.70
N LEU A 2 -0.40 -3.19 -11.82
CA LEU A 2 -1.62 -2.39 -11.68
C LEU A 2 -2.29 -2.78 -10.35
N ALA A 3 -2.49 -1.81 -9.47
CA ALA A 3 -3.20 -2.00 -8.21
C ALA A 3 -4.55 -1.27 -8.27
N VAL A 4 -5.62 -1.93 -7.85
CA VAL A 4 -6.95 -1.34 -7.70
C VAL A 4 -7.27 -1.34 -6.21
N CYS A 5 -7.29 -0.15 -5.60
CA CYS A 5 -7.55 0.04 -4.18
C CYS A 5 -9.06 0.29 -3.97
N LEU A 6 -9.74 -0.60 -3.26
CA LEU A 6 -11.10 -0.40 -2.74
C LEU A 6 -11.05 -0.13 -1.23
N GLU A 7 -12.21 0.12 -0.61
CA GLU A 7 -12.29 0.41 0.83
C GLU A 7 -11.74 -0.75 1.68
N ASP A 8 -12.15 -2.00 1.41
CA ASP A 8 -11.79 -3.16 2.25
C ASP A 8 -10.94 -4.21 1.52
N SER A 9 -10.47 -3.91 0.30
CA SER A 9 -9.64 -4.84 -0.47
C SER A 9 -8.76 -4.15 -1.50
N ILE A 10 -7.69 -4.83 -1.90
CA ILE A 10 -6.80 -4.37 -2.99
C ILE A 10 -6.56 -5.53 -3.97
N TYR A 11 -6.71 -5.24 -5.25
CA TYR A 11 -6.48 -6.19 -6.35
C TYR A 11 -5.21 -5.84 -7.10
N ILE A 12 -4.30 -6.81 -7.21
CA ILE A 12 -3.04 -6.65 -7.93
C ILE A 12 -3.13 -7.42 -9.24
N HIS A 13 -2.92 -6.72 -10.35
CA HIS A 13 -2.96 -7.25 -11.70
C HIS A 13 -1.60 -7.13 -12.39
N ASN A 14 -1.37 -8.03 -13.34
CA ASN A 14 -0.33 -7.85 -14.34
C ASN A 14 -0.77 -6.75 -15.32
N MET A 15 0.10 -5.76 -15.56
CA MET A 15 -0.23 -4.64 -16.44
C MET A 15 -0.30 -5.01 -17.92
N ARG A 16 0.38 -6.09 -18.34
CA ARG A 16 0.48 -6.44 -19.77
C ARG A 16 -0.80 -7.11 -20.28
N ASP A 17 -1.37 -8.01 -19.48
CA ASP A 17 -2.51 -8.86 -19.88
C ASP A 17 -3.75 -8.64 -19.00
N MET A 18 -3.68 -7.70 -18.04
CA MET A 18 -4.74 -7.39 -17.07
C MET A 18 -5.19 -8.58 -16.20
N LYS A 19 -4.39 -9.66 -16.14
CA LYS A 19 -4.72 -10.82 -15.31
C LYS A 19 -4.62 -10.49 -13.83
N LEU A 20 -5.62 -10.89 -13.05
CA LEU A 20 -5.59 -10.83 -11.59
C LEU A 20 -4.51 -11.77 -11.06
N LEU A 21 -3.54 -11.22 -10.34
CA LEU A 21 -2.44 -11.96 -9.72
C LEU A 21 -2.73 -12.28 -8.26
N HIS A 22 -3.27 -11.30 -7.52
CA HIS A 22 -3.52 -11.44 -6.09
C HIS A 22 -4.65 -10.53 -5.62
N THR A 23 -5.30 -10.94 -4.52
CA THR A 23 -6.30 -10.13 -3.83
C THR A 23 -5.94 -10.08 -2.36
N ILE A 24 -5.68 -8.87 -1.87
CA ILE A 24 -5.57 -8.58 -0.45
C ILE A 24 -6.98 -8.27 0.06
N ARG A 25 -7.47 -9.07 0.98
CA ARG A 25 -8.81 -8.94 1.58
C ARG A 25 -8.71 -8.54 3.03
N ASP A 26 -9.83 -8.11 3.59
CA ASP A 26 -9.98 -7.80 5.01
C ASP A 26 -8.95 -6.77 5.50
N ILE A 27 -8.58 -5.82 4.63
CA ILE A 27 -7.77 -4.68 5.04
C ILE A 27 -8.63 -3.74 5.90
N PRO A 28 -8.02 -2.94 6.79
CA PRO A 28 -8.74 -1.89 7.49
C PRO A 28 -9.44 -0.94 6.50
N SER A 29 -10.67 -0.54 6.81
CA SER A 29 -11.50 0.33 5.96
C SER A 29 -10.74 1.60 5.54
N ASN A 30 -10.47 1.69 4.24
CA ASN A 30 -9.67 2.72 3.59
C ASN A 30 -10.55 3.72 2.83
N ARG A 31 -11.40 4.45 3.57
CA ARG A 31 -12.38 5.39 3.00
C ARG A 31 -11.78 6.52 2.18
N ASP A 32 -10.56 6.92 2.52
CA ASP A 32 -9.83 7.98 1.84
C ASP A 32 -9.05 7.47 0.61
N GLY A 33 -9.11 6.15 0.33
CA GLY A 33 -8.44 5.55 -0.83
C GLY A 33 -6.91 5.65 -0.78
N LEU A 34 -6.33 5.74 0.42
CA LEU A 34 -4.89 5.88 0.59
C LEU A 34 -4.18 4.61 0.15
N CYS A 35 -3.36 4.72 -0.88
CA CYS A 35 -2.38 3.71 -1.24
C CYS A 35 -1.24 4.37 -2.04
N ALA A 36 -0.05 3.79 -1.97
CA ALA A 36 1.08 4.21 -2.78
C ALA A 36 1.74 3.00 -3.41
N LEU A 37 1.94 3.03 -4.72
CA LEU A 37 2.65 2.00 -5.46
C LEU A 37 4.02 2.54 -5.88
N SER A 38 5.08 1.83 -5.52
CA SER A 38 6.42 2.13 -6.02
C SER A 38 6.48 1.97 -7.53
N ILE A 39 7.16 2.91 -8.18
CA ILE A 39 7.41 2.89 -9.63
C ILE A 39 8.68 2.10 -9.98
N SER A 40 9.48 1.71 -8.97
CA SER A 40 10.74 0.98 -9.17
C SER A 40 10.48 -0.51 -9.32
N ASP A 41 11.09 -1.11 -10.34
CA ASP A 41 11.08 -2.56 -10.53
C ASP A 41 12.01 -3.29 -9.55
N GLU A 42 13.02 -2.60 -9.00
CA GLU A 42 13.93 -3.15 -7.98
C GLU A 42 13.26 -3.22 -6.61
N ASN A 43 12.40 -2.24 -6.30
CA ASN A 43 11.63 -2.15 -5.05
C ASN A 43 10.13 -2.12 -5.36
N PRO A 44 9.52 -3.25 -5.77
CA PRO A 44 8.15 -3.31 -6.28
C PRO A 44 7.12 -3.36 -5.16
N TYR A 45 7.11 -2.34 -4.30
CA TYR A 45 6.27 -2.30 -3.11
C TYR A 45 4.97 -1.55 -3.30
N LEU A 46 3.93 -2.03 -2.62
CA LEU A 46 2.66 -1.34 -2.40
C LEU A 46 2.56 -1.00 -0.90
N ALA A 47 2.18 0.23 -0.60
CA ALA A 47 1.87 0.68 0.75
C ALA A 47 0.37 0.98 0.87
N TYR A 48 -0.24 0.57 1.98
CA TYR A 48 -1.62 0.89 2.34
C TYR A 48 -1.78 0.97 3.86
N PRO A 49 -2.85 1.61 4.37
CA PRO A 49 -3.11 1.69 5.81
C PRO A 49 -3.25 0.32 6.47
N GLY A 50 -2.53 0.11 7.57
CA GLY A 50 -2.62 -1.07 8.43
C GLY A 50 -3.55 -0.89 9.64
N SER A 51 -4.13 0.30 9.82
CA SER A 51 -5.08 0.60 10.90
C SER A 51 -6.00 1.76 10.50
N THR A 52 -7.23 1.76 11.02
CA THR A 52 -8.17 2.90 10.91
C THR A 52 -8.02 3.93 12.03
N THR A 53 -7.32 3.60 13.11
CA THR A 53 -7.23 4.44 14.32
C THR A 53 -5.84 5.00 14.57
N THR A 54 -4.81 4.37 14.01
CA THR A 54 -3.40 4.75 14.15
C THR A 54 -2.72 4.83 12.79
N GLY A 55 -1.55 5.47 12.73
CA GLY A 55 -0.83 5.68 11.49
C GLY A 55 0.05 4.51 11.11
N GLN A 56 -0.54 3.32 11.05
CA GLN A 56 0.17 2.10 10.64
C GLN A 56 0.13 1.92 9.13
N ILE A 57 1.24 1.48 8.54
CA ILE A 57 1.38 1.27 7.10
C ILE A 57 1.84 -0.14 6.85
N GLN A 58 1.10 -0.88 6.04
CA GLN A 58 1.50 -2.19 5.57
C GLN A 58 2.27 -2.04 4.26
N ILE A 59 3.49 -2.55 4.22
CA ILE A 59 4.29 -2.69 3.00
C ILE A 59 4.09 -4.10 2.45
N PHE A 60 3.77 -4.20 1.18
CA PHE A 60 3.47 -5.45 0.49
C PHE A 60 4.31 -5.56 -0.78
N ASP A 61 4.91 -6.73 -0.99
CA ASP A 61 5.71 -7.04 -2.17
C ASP A 61 4.78 -7.49 -3.31
N THR A 62 4.72 -6.70 -4.38
CA THR A 62 3.80 -6.95 -5.50
C THR A 62 4.35 -7.95 -6.54
N VAL A 63 5.60 -8.40 -6.37
CA VAL A 63 6.22 -9.47 -7.17
C VAL A 63 6.08 -10.81 -6.47
N ASN A 64 6.49 -10.89 -5.21
CA ASN A 64 6.41 -12.11 -4.40
C ASN A 64 5.04 -12.31 -3.75
N LEU A 65 4.14 -11.34 -3.88
CA LEU A 65 2.75 -11.37 -3.44
C LEU A 65 2.60 -11.69 -1.94
N LYS A 66 3.41 -11.03 -1.10
CA LYS A 66 3.43 -11.24 0.35
C LYS A 66 3.62 -9.94 1.12
N PRO A 67 3.09 -9.83 2.36
CA PRO A 67 3.41 -8.73 3.25
C PRO A 67 4.91 -8.76 3.60
N VAL A 68 5.52 -7.58 3.68
CA VAL A 68 6.93 -7.40 4.02
C VAL A 68 7.07 -6.93 5.46
N ILE A 69 6.42 -5.81 5.80
CA ILE A 69 6.54 -5.19 7.12
C ILE A 69 5.32 -4.30 7.41
N LEU A 70 4.96 -4.21 8.68
CA LEU A 70 4.02 -3.23 9.21
C LEU A 70 4.81 -2.13 9.95
N ILE A 71 4.66 -0.88 9.53
CA ILE A 71 5.35 0.27 10.11
C ILE A 71 4.37 1.08 10.94
N ALA A 72 4.64 1.26 12.23
CA ALA A 72 3.87 2.16 13.10
C ALA A 72 4.42 3.60 13.00
N ALA A 73 3.97 4.36 11.99
CA ALA A 73 4.53 5.68 11.68
C ALA A 73 3.93 6.81 12.54
N HIS A 74 2.63 6.77 12.84
CA HIS A 74 1.94 7.82 13.61
C HIS A 74 0.97 7.28 14.66
N LYS A 75 0.60 8.12 15.62
CA LYS A 75 -0.40 7.81 16.66
C LYS A 75 -1.84 8.16 16.25
N SER A 76 -2.02 8.78 15.09
CA SER A 76 -3.30 9.15 14.47
C SER A 76 -3.40 8.55 13.06
N PRO A 77 -4.61 8.43 12.49
CA PRO A 77 -4.79 7.91 11.13
C PRO A 77 -3.94 8.67 10.11
N LEU A 78 -3.54 7.94 9.06
CA LEU A 78 -2.74 8.49 7.97
C LEU A 78 -3.57 9.49 7.16
N ALA A 79 -2.91 10.54 6.69
CA ALA A 79 -3.45 11.52 5.75
C ALA A 79 -2.87 11.34 4.35
N ALA A 80 -1.59 10.95 4.26
CA ALA A 80 -0.88 10.82 3.00
C ALA A 80 0.30 9.86 3.10
N MET A 81 0.67 9.25 1.98
CA MET A 81 1.86 8.43 1.82
C MET A 81 2.39 8.50 0.39
N ALA A 82 3.70 8.46 0.22
CA ALA A 82 4.34 8.43 -1.09
C ALA A 82 5.71 7.74 -1.02
N PHE A 83 6.01 6.89 -2.01
CA PHE A 83 7.35 6.36 -2.20
C PHE A 83 8.25 7.39 -2.89
N ASP A 84 9.56 7.31 -2.64
CA ASP A 84 10.53 7.94 -3.53
C ASP A 84 10.65 7.19 -4.87
N MET A 85 11.34 7.78 -5.86
CA MET A 85 11.46 7.19 -7.19
C MET A 85 12.16 5.82 -7.18
N ALA A 86 13.08 5.61 -6.24
CA ALA A 86 13.78 4.33 -6.09
C ALA A 86 12.92 3.26 -5.40
N GLY A 87 11.82 3.63 -4.74
CA GLY A 87 10.99 2.75 -3.92
C GLY A 87 11.64 2.32 -2.60
N ALA A 88 12.77 2.93 -2.23
CA ALA A 88 13.57 2.58 -1.06
C ALA A 88 13.11 3.33 0.20
N LYS A 89 12.44 4.48 0.04
CA LYS A 89 11.94 5.31 1.13
C LYS A 89 10.46 5.61 0.94
N ILE A 90 9.76 5.77 2.06
CA ILE A 90 8.37 6.19 2.07
C ILE A 90 8.20 7.39 3.00
N ALA A 91 7.59 8.46 2.48
CA ALA A 91 7.16 9.62 3.24
C ALA A 91 5.70 9.44 3.66
N THR A 92 5.37 9.86 4.88
CA THR A 92 4.05 9.61 5.48
C THR A 92 3.64 10.81 6.32
N ALA A 93 2.34 11.11 6.35
CA ALA A 93 1.77 12.17 7.18
C ALA A 93 0.49 11.66 7.86
N SER A 94 0.17 12.24 9.01
CA SER A 94 -1.05 11.93 9.78
C SER A 94 -2.07 13.05 9.65
N ASN A 95 -3.32 12.81 10.09
CA ASN A 95 -4.36 13.84 10.18
C ASN A 95 -4.12 14.89 11.31
N LYS A 96 -2.95 14.89 11.92
CA LYS A 96 -2.50 15.83 12.96
C LYS A 96 -1.14 16.41 12.59
#